data_AF-A0A557RTC7-F1
#
_entry.id   AF-A0A557RTC7-F1
#
_cell.length_a   1.000
_cell.length_b   1.000
_cell.length_c   1.000
_cell.angle_alpha   90.00
_cell.angle_beta   90.00
_cell.angle_gamma   90.00
#
_symmetry.space_group_name_H-M   'P 1'
#
loop_
_entity.id
_entity.type
_entity.pdbx_description
1 polymer ?
#
loop_
_entity_poly.entity_id
_entity_poly.type
_entity_poly.pdbx_seq_one_letter_code
_entity_poly.pdbx_strand_id
1 'polypeptide(L)'
;MKTPTTLPTPRRFVGTLRAVIATGLMAASLGSTAVQAQVPQIPAFLPSSASVPAGAAMDIDGEWMINTIGKRIRFEGGRAYAVDSWLHMFVLQVQPGMVVIQNIQQAGDGRYVGDDLPLLGRFEAVRDASGVLDVTVASVLGTIRYQLQPVSLGHDGGLSGEDEAPVEHDAGDDSDVDDDADD
;
A
#
# COMPACT_ATOMS: atom_id res chain seq x y z
N MET A 1 15.96 -25.60 63.97
CA MET A 1 15.65 -25.04 62.63
C MET A 1 16.96 -24.68 61.95
N LYS A 2 17.05 -24.97 60.65
CA LYS A 2 18.28 -25.26 59.89
C LYS A 2 19.14 -24.03 59.58
N THR A 3 20.45 -24.24 59.60
CA THR A 3 21.57 -23.36 59.22
C THR A 3 21.56 -22.93 57.75
N PRO A 4 22.11 -21.75 57.39
CA PRO A 4 22.34 -21.35 56.02
C PRO A 4 23.66 -21.95 55.49
N THR A 5 23.62 -22.70 54.39
CA THR A 5 24.83 -23.24 53.74
C THR A 5 25.07 -22.52 52.41
N THR A 6 26.21 -21.84 52.40
CA THR A 6 26.84 -21.04 51.35
C THR A 6 27.17 -21.82 50.08
N LEU A 7 27.01 -21.15 48.93
CA LEU A 7 27.35 -21.57 47.56
C LEU A 7 28.86 -21.84 47.37
N PRO A 8 29.26 -22.87 46.61
CA PRO A 8 30.63 -23.00 46.13
C PRO A 8 30.87 -22.25 44.80
N THR A 9 31.94 -21.47 44.79
CA THR A 9 32.55 -20.75 43.66
C THR A 9 33.03 -21.68 42.54
N PRO A 10 32.76 -21.40 41.25
CA PRO A 10 33.32 -22.17 40.14
C PRO A 10 34.78 -21.76 39.83
N ARG A 11 35.69 -22.74 39.90
CA ARG A 11 37.06 -22.63 39.39
C ARG A 11 37.04 -22.77 37.86
N ARG A 12 37.58 -21.75 37.18
CA ARG A 12 37.87 -21.77 35.74
C ARG A 12 39.00 -22.76 35.46
N PHE A 13 38.78 -23.69 34.54
CA PHE A 13 39.84 -24.37 33.81
C PHE A 13 39.65 -24.09 32.31
N VAL A 14 40.58 -23.30 31.79
CA VAL A 14 40.82 -23.12 30.36
C VAL A 14 41.68 -24.29 29.92
N GLY A 15 41.26 -24.98 28.86
CA GLY A 15 41.97 -26.14 28.32
C GLY A 15 41.41 -26.50 26.95
N THR A 16 41.76 -25.69 25.94
CA THR A 16 41.52 -26.02 24.55
C THR A 16 42.53 -27.09 24.13
N LEU A 17 42.07 -28.28 23.73
CA LEU A 17 42.86 -29.14 22.85
C LEU A 17 41.94 -29.80 21.82
N ARG A 18 42.17 -29.39 20.57
CA ARG A 18 41.61 -29.99 19.36
C ARG A 18 42.17 -31.40 19.21
N ALA A 19 41.31 -32.37 19.00
CA ALA A 19 41.67 -33.64 18.37
C ALA A 19 40.74 -33.86 17.19
N VAL A 20 41.34 -33.78 16.00
CA VAL A 20 40.75 -34.12 14.71
C VAL A 20 40.60 -35.64 14.66
N ILE A 21 39.38 -36.14 14.49
CA ILE A 21 39.13 -37.50 14.01
C ILE A 21 38.23 -37.38 12.79
N ALA A 22 38.85 -37.55 11.63
CA ALA A 22 38.16 -37.77 10.38
C ALA A 22 37.61 -39.21 10.39
N THR A 23 36.29 -39.34 10.29
CA THR A 23 35.65 -40.59 9.89
C THR A 23 34.49 -40.21 8.99
N GLY A 24 34.61 -40.60 7.72
CA GLY A 24 33.63 -40.29 6.69
C GLY A 24 32.29 -40.97 6.95
N LEU A 25 31.23 -40.18 6.89
CA LEU A 25 29.93 -40.63 6.42
C LEU A 25 29.60 -39.76 5.21
N MET A 26 29.81 -40.31 4.01
CA MET A 26 29.09 -39.86 2.82
C MET A 26 27.61 -40.19 3.06
N ALA A 27 26.89 -39.29 3.73
CA ALA A 27 25.44 -39.35 3.74
C ALA A 27 25.00 -39.03 2.31
N ALA A 28 24.70 -40.08 1.54
CA ALA A 28 23.93 -39.95 0.32
C ALA A 28 22.56 -39.38 0.74
N SER A 29 22.44 -38.05 0.71
CA SER A 29 21.15 -37.38 0.74
C SER A 29 20.42 -37.83 -0.51
N LEU A 30 19.61 -38.88 -0.37
CA LEU A 30 18.50 -39.18 -1.25
C LEU A 30 17.66 -37.91 -1.25
N GLY A 31 17.90 -37.06 -2.24
CA GLY A 31 17.11 -35.87 -2.48
C GLY A 31 15.69 -36.37 -2.75
N SER A 32 14.84 -36.33 -1.74
CA SER A 32 13.40 -36.32 -1.93
C SER A 32 13.11 -35.03 -2.68
N THR A 33 13.16 -35.08 -4.01
CA THR A 33 12.48 -34.10 -4.84
C THR A 33 11.00 -34.34 -4.64
N ALA A 34 10.47 -33.83 -3.52
CA ALA A 34 9.05 -33.60 -3.40
C ALA A 34 8.70 -32.66 -4.56
N VAL A 35 8.21 -33.23 -5.66
CA VAL A 35 7.49 -32.48 -6.69
C VAL A 35 6.29 -31.93 -5.95
N GLN A 36 6.42 -30.71 -5.42
CA GLN A 36 5.28 -29.98 -4.89
C GLN A 36 4.33 -29.82 -6.08
N ALA A 37 3.24 -30.59 -6.07
CA ALA A 37 2.17 -30.41 -7.01
C ALA A 37 1.66 -28.97 -6.84
N GLN A 38 2.10 -28.07 -7.71
CA GLN A 38 1.63 -26.70 -7.72
C GLN A 38 0.21 -26.74 -8.27
N VAL A 39 -0.76 -26.32 -7.46
CA VAL A 39 -2.13 -26.12 -7.93
C VAL A 39 -2.08 -25.10 -9.06
N PRO A 40 -2.58 -25.42 -10.28
CA PRO A 40 -2.60 -24.47 -11.38
C PRO A 40 -3.35 -23.20 -10.97
N GLN A 41 -2.68 -22.05 -11.04
CA GLN A 41 -3.30 -20.75 -10.82
C GLN A 41 -3.98 -20.31 -12.13
N ILE A 42 -5.23 -19.86 -12.03
CA ILE A 42 -5.97 -19.33 -13.19
C ILE A 42 -6.08 -17.82 -13.04
N PRO A 43 -6.01 -17.04 -14.14
CA PRO A 43 -6.30 -15.62 -14.09
C PRO A 43 -7.68 -15.35 -13.46
N ALA A 44 -7.77 -14.33 -12.61
CA ALA A 44 -9.05 -13.88 -12.10
C ALA A 44 -9.93 -13.37 -13.25
N PHE A 45 -11.24 -13.60 -13.17
CA PHE A 45 -12.22 -13.14 -14.17
C PHE A 45 -12.53 -11.65 -14.00
N LEU A 46 -11.49 -10.82 -13.97
CA LEU A 46 -11.59 -9.38 -13.78
C LEU A 46 -11.33 -8.65 -15.10
N PRO A 47 -12.05 -7.55 -15.38
CA PRO A 47 -11.78 -6.76 -16.57
C PRO A 47 -10.43 -6.03 -16.43
N SER A 48 -9.81 -5.69 -17.56
CA SER A 48 -8.59 -4.88 -17.57
C SER A 48 -8.92 -3.39 -17.49
N SER A 49 -8.00 -2.58 -16.96
CA SER A 49 -8.15 -1.12 -16.91
C SER A 49 -8.26 -0.46 -18.29
N ALA A 50 -7.81 -1.13 -19.36
CA ALA A 50 -7.99 -0.70 -20.75
C ALA A 50 -9.43 -0.91 -21.25
N SER A 51 -10.17 -1.85 -20.66
CA SER A 51 -11.57 -2.16 -21.02
C SER A 51 -12.61 -1.39 -20.19
N VAL A 52 -12.20 -0.84 -19.04
CA VAL A 52 -13.07 -0.03 -18.17
C VAL A 52 -12.58 1.42 -18.24
N PRO A 53 -13.31 2.32 -18.91
CA PRO A 53 -12.93 3.73 -19.03
C PRO A 53 -12.81 4.41 -17.66
N ALA A 54 -11.87 5.34 -17.56
CA ALA A 54 -11.81 6.29 -16.45
C ALA A 54 -12.99 7.26 -16.54
N GLY A 55 -13.59 7.57 -15.39
CA GLY A 55 -14.48 8.70 -15.18
C GLY A 55 -13.74 9.98 -14.82
N ALA A 56 -14.45 10.92 -14.18
CA ALA A 56 -13.87 12.17 -13.68
C ALA A 56 -12.90 11.93 -12.52
N ALA A 57 -11.85 12.74 -12.45
CA ALA A 57 -10.85 12.66 -11.39
C ALA A 57 -11.48 12.81 -9.99
N MET A 58 -10.95 12.05 -9.03
CA MET A 58 -11.41 12.04 -7.65
C MET A 58 -10.30 12.43 -6.69
N ASP A 59 -10.66 12.91 -5.49
CA ASP A 59 -9.72 13.25 -4.41
C ASP A 59 -9.02 12.03 -3.78
N ILE A 60 -9.52 10.81 -4.04
CA ILE A 60 -8.89 9.53 -3.67
C ILE A 60 -7.98 8.98 -4.76
N ASP A 61 -7.90 9.61 -5.94
CA ASP A 61 -7.04 9.13 -7.02
C ASP A 61 -5.58 9.08 -6.57
N GLY A 62 -4.88 7.99 -6.93
CA GLY A 62 -3.54 7.71 -6.41
C GLY A 62 -3.30 6.22 -6.14
N GLU A 63 -2.09 5.90 -5.67
CA GLU A 63 -1.72 4.58 -5.19
C GLU A 63 -2.03 4.39 -3.71
N TRP A 64 -2.57 3.22 -3.38
CA TRP A 64 -3.00 2.84 -2.05
C TRP A 64 -2.57 1.40 -1.74
N MET A 65 -2.21 1.14 -0.49
CA MET A 65 -1.83 -0.17 0.01
C MET A 65 -2.97 -0.82 0.78
N ILE A 66 -3.38 -2.03 0.39
CA ILE A 66 -4.31 -2.86 1.15
C ILE A 66 -3.55 -3.45 2.34
N ASN A 67 -3.89 -3.02 3.56
CA ASN A 67 -3.13 -3.36 4.77
C ASN A 67 -3.10 -4.86 5.08
N THR A 68 -4.17 -5.59 4.80
CA THR A 68 -4.30 -7.03 5.15
C THR A 68 -3.42 -7.94 4.31
N ILE A 69 -3.08 -7.53 3.08
CA ILE A 69 -2.31 -8.36 2.13
C ILE A 69 -1.01 -7.70 1.63
N GLY A 70 -0.78 -6.44 1.99
CA GLY A 70 0.39 -5.67 1.56
C GLY A 70 0.50 -5.62 0.04
N LYS A 71 -0.61 -5.31 -0.64
CA LYS A 71 -0.68 -5.16 -2.10
C LYS A 71 -1.21 -3.80 -2.47
N ARG A 72 -0.63 -3.21 -3.51
CA ARG A 72 -1.04 -1.91 -4.01
C ARG A 72 -2.12 -2.00 -5.07
N ILE A 73 -3.02 -1.03 -5.01
CA ILE A 73 -4.00 -0.69 -6.02
C ILE A 73 -3.86 0.79 -6.39
N ARG A 74 -4.34 1.17 -7.56
CA ARG A 74 -4.38 2.57 -7.98
C ARG A 74 -5.82 2.98 -8.27
N PHE A 75 -6.32 3.97 -7.54
CA PHE A 75 -7.55 4.66 -7.88
C PHE A 75 -7.29 5.64 -9.01
N GLU A 76 -8.20 5.66 -9.99
CA GLU A 76 -8.15 6.55 -11.13
C GLU A 76 -9.57 6.74 -11.68
N GLY A 77 -10.13 7.93 -11.49
CA GLY A 77 -11.38 8.33 -12.11
C GLY A 77 -12.54 7.36 -11.87
N GLY A 78 -12.82 7.01 -10.61
CA GLY A 78 -13.97 6.16 -10.28
C GLY A 78 -13.76 4.65 -10.45
N ARG A 79 -12.52 4.19 -10.70
CA ARG A 79 -12.15 2.77 -10.66
C ARG A 79 -10.83 2.57 -9.93
N ALA A 80 -10.57 1.35 -9.48
CA ALA A 80 -9.30 0.93 -8.91
C ALA A 80 -8.78 -0.31 -9.65
N TYR A 81 -7.50 -0.32 -9.99
CA TYR A 81 -6.84 -1.49 -10.56
C TYR A 81 -5.63 -1.94 -9.76
N ALA A 82 -5.30 -3.22 -9.86
CA ALA A 82 -4.15 -3.83 -9.22
C ALA A 82 -2.84 -3.21 -9.75
N VAL A 83 -1.95 -2.83 -8.84
CA VAL A 83 -0.56 -2.46 -9.16
C VAL A 83 0.36 -3.66 -8.92
N ASP A 84 0.17 -4.34 -7.78
CA ASP A 84 0.88 -5.58 -7.47
C ASP A 84 -0.01 -6.79 -7.77
N SER A 85 0.59 -7.96 -8.05
CA SER A 85 -0.16 -9.21 -8.26
C SER A 85 -0.44 -9.94 -6.94
N TRP A 86 -1.56 -10.66 -6.85
CA TRP A 86 -1.83 -11.54 -5.71
C TRP A 86 -2.76 -12.71 -6.04
N LEU A 87 -2.69 -13.72 -5.18
CA LEU A 87 -3.56 -14.88 -5.24
C LEU A 87 -4.79 -14.66 -4.36
N HIS A 88 -5.95 -14.61 -4.98
CA HIS A 88 -7.25 -14.54 -4.33
C HIS A 88 -7.86 -15.95 -4.19
N MET A 89 -8.32 -16.30 -2.99
CA MET A 89 -8.92 -17.61 -2.67
C MET A 89 -8.09 -18.82 -3.17
N PHE A 90 -6.77 -18.77 -3.00
CA PHE A 90 -5.81 -19.83 -3.34
C PHE A 90 -5.65 -20.20 -4.82
N VAL A 91 -6.51 -19.74 -5.73
CA VAL A 91 -6.51 -20.20 -7.13
C VAL A 91 -6.60 -19.05 -8.13
N LEU A 92 -7.32 -17.98 -7.81
CA LEU A 92 -7.55 -16.86 -8.73
C LEU A 92 -6.41 -15.86 -8.64
N GLN A 93 -5.64 -15.72 -9.72
CA GLN A 93 -4.54 -14.78 -9.78
C GLN A 93 -5.04 -13.41 -10.25
N VAL A 94 -5.04 -12.43 -9.35
CA VAL A 94 -5.19 -11.02 -9.72
C VAL A 94 -3.84 -10.53 -10.26
N GLN A 95 -3.88 -9.95 -11.46
CA GLN A 95 -2.70 -9.47 -12.18
C GLN A 95 -2.70 -7.94 -12.23
N PRO A 96 -1.52 -7.30 -12.36
CA PRO A 96 -1.43 -5.86 -12.53
C PRO A 96 -2.28 -5.37 -13.71
N GLY A 97 -2.95 -4.24 -13.52
CA GLY A 97 -3.87 -3.65 -14.50
C GLY A 97 -5.27 -4.26 -14.52
N MET A 98 -5.55 -5.33 -13.76
CA MET A 98 -6.93 -5.81 -13.57
C MET A 98 -7.69 -4.86 -12.64
N VAL A 99 -8.90 -4.48 -13.03
CA VAL A 99 -9.80 -3.66 -12.21
C VAL A 99 -10.34 -4.51 -11.07
N VAL A 100 -10.20 -3.99 -9.86
CA VAL A 100 -10.61 -4.66 -8.61
C VAL A 100 -11.75 -3.95 -7.92
N ILE A 101 -11.90 -2.64 -8.13
CA ILE A 101 -13.05 -1.87 -7.67
C ILE A 101 -13.52 -0.99 -8.82
N GLN A 102 -14.83 -0.88 -9.03
CA GLN A 102 -15.40 -0.04 -10.08
C GLN A 102 -16.61 0.76 -9.60
N ASN A 103 -17.08 1.67 -10.45
CA ASN A 103 -18.25 2.51 -10.20
C ASN A 103 -18.15 3.30 -8.89
N ILE A 104 -16.94 3.73 -8.55
CA ILE A 104 -16.68 4.45 -7.31
C ILE A 104 -17.29 5.85 -7.43
N GLN A 105 -18.07 6.22 -6.42
CA GLN A 105 -18.74 7.51 -6.32
C GLN A 105 -18.52 8.09 -4.94
N GLN A 106 -18.39 9.42 -4.86
CA GLN A 106 -18.40 10.13 -3.59
C GLN A 106 -19.84 10.19 -3.06
N ALA A 107 -20.07 9.65 -1.87
CA ALA A 107 -21.36 9.57 -1.21
C ALA A 107 -21.52 10.60 -0.07
N GLY A 108 -20.52 11.44 0.14
CA GLY A 108 -20.46 12.46 1.17
C GLY A 108 -19.00 12.86 1.44
N ASP A 109 -18.82 13.79 2.38
CA ASP A 109 -17.48 14.24 2.77
C ASP A 109 -16.63 13.07 3.28
N GLY A 110 -15.52 12.79 2.59
CA GLY A 110 -14.65 11.64 2.85
C GLY A 110 -15.31 10.25 2.70
N ARG A 111 -16.52 10.13 2.12
CA ARG A 111 -17.24 8.84 2.00
C ARG A 111 -17.36 8.42 0.55
N TYR A 112 -17.05 7.16 0.27
CA TYR A 112 -17.05 6.60 -1.07
C TYR A 112 -17.78 5.27 -1.11
N VAL A 113 -18.43 4.99 -2.22
CA VAL A 113 -19.15 3.73 -2.46
C VAL A 113 -18.86 3.22 -3.86
N GLY A 114 -18.84 1.91 -4.05
CA GLY A 114 -18.55 1.27 -5.33
C GLY A 114 -18.78 -0.23 -5.29
N ASP A 115 -18.21 -0.97 -6.24
CA ASP A 115 -18.34 -2.43 -6.33
C ASP A 115 -16.95 -3.08 -6.27
N ASP A 116 -16.70 -3.92 -5.26
CA ASP A 116 -15.47 -4.72 -5.12
C ASP A 116 -15.66 -6.02 -5.91
N LEU A 117 -14.90 -6.18 -6.98
CA LEU A 117 -15.05 -7.29 -7.92
C LEU A 117 -14.46 -8.60 -7.40
N PRO A 118 -13.25 -8.66 -6.80
CA PRO A 118 -12.75 -9.88 -6.17
C PRO A 118 -13.66 -10.41 -5.07
N LEU A 119 -14.19 -9.51 -4.23
CA LEU A 119 -15.06 -9.88 -3.12
C LEU A 119 -16.53 -9.97 -3.51
N LEU A 120 -16.89 -9.67 -4.77
CA LEU A 120 -18.25 -9.74 -5.29
C LEU A 120 -19.26 -9.03 -4.36
N GLY A 121 -18.95 -7.79 -3.98
CA GLY A 121 -19.69 -7.10 -2.92
C GLY A 121 -19.68 -5.59 -3.03
N ARG A 122 -20.57 -4.95 -2.25
CA ARG A 122 -20.63 -3.48 -2.17
C ARG A 122 -19.41 -2.98 -1.41
N PHE A 123 -18.61 -2.13 -2.05
CA PHE A 123 -17.52 -1.39 -1.43
C PHE A 123 -18.05 -0.11 -0.78
N GLU A 124 -17.68 0.11 0.47
CA GLU A 124 -17.89 1.36 1.20
C GLU A 124 -16.59 1.76 1.89
N ALA A 125 -16.20 3.03 1.74
CA ALA A 125 -15.00 3.57 2.36
C ALA A 125 -15.28 4.90 3.04
N VAL A 126 -14.63 5.10 4.19
CA VAL A 126 -14.64 6.37 4.92
C VAL A 126 -13.20 6.79 5.16
N ARG A 127 -12.86 8.02 4.77
CA ARG A 127 -11.57 8.64 5.03
C ARG A 127 -11.53 9.13 6.47
N ASP A 128 -10.55 8.66 7.23
CA ASP A 128 -10.30 9.15 8.58
C ASP A 128 -9.44 10.42 8.59
N ALA A 129 -9.23 10.98 9.78
CA ALA A 129 -8.41 12.19 9.96
C ALA A 129 -6.93 12.03 9.59
N SER A 130 -6.44 10.78 9.48
CA SER A 130 -5.07 10.48 9.06
C SER A 130 -4.95 10.32 7.54
N GLY A 131 -6.07 10.35 6.81
CA GLY A 131 -6.12 10.14 5.37
C GLY A 131 -6.20 8.68 4.95
N VAL A 132 -6.28 7.74 5.90
CA VAL A 132 -6.53 6.31 5.65
C VAL A 132 -8.00 6.11 5.28
N LEU A 133 -8.28 5.17 4.38
CA LEU A 133 -9.66 4.73 4.11
C LEU A 133 -9.96 3.48 4.91
N ASP A 134 -10.94 3.56 5.82
CA ASP A 134 -11.55 2.40 6.45
C ASP A 134 -12.58 1.80 5.48
N VAL A 135 -12.33 0.57 5.02
CA VAL A 135 -13.14 -0.10 4.00
C VAL A 135 -13.99 -1.19 4.62
N THR A 136 -15.25 -1.23 4.21
CA THR A 136 -16.17 -2.34 4.45
C THR A 136 -16.68 -2.87 3.12
N VAL A 137 -16.66 -4.19 2.95
CA VAL A 137 -17.23 -4.87 1.78
C VAL A 137 -18.31 -5.85 2.21
N ALA A 138 -19.53 -5.63 1.75
CA ALA A 138 -20.64 -6.57 1.95
C ALA A 138 -20.60 -7.64 0.84
N SER A 139 -19.90 -8.74 1.10
CA SER A 139 -19.72 -9.87 0.18
C SER A 139 -20.76 -10.98 0.41
N VAL A 140 -20.91 -11.86 -0.56
CA VAL A 140 -21.69 -13.11 -0.45
C VAL A 140 -21.19 -14.05 0.66
N LEU A 141 -19.92 -13.92 1.07
CA LEU A 141 -19.32 -14.71 2.16
C LEU A 141 -19.36 -14.01 3.52
N GLY A 142 -20.01 -12.85 3.60
CA GLY A 142 -20.10 -12.02 4.80
C GLY A 142 -19.40 -10.67 4.65
N THR A 143 -19.38 -9.90 5.74
CA THR A 143 -18.76 -8.57 5.75
C THR A 143 -17.25 -8.67 5.97
N ILE A 144 -16.49 -8.09 5.05
CA ILE A 144 -15.03 -8.01 5.12
C ILE A 144 -14.64 -6.57 5.43
N ARG A 145 -13.63 -6.38 6.28
CA ARG A 145 -13.11 -5.06 6.66
C ARG A 145 -11.60 -5.01 6.50
N TYR A 146 -11.10 -3.92 5.95
CA TYR A 146 -9.68 -3.67 5.78
C TYR A 146 -9.43 -2.16 5.69
N GLN A 147 -8.16 -1.76 5.62
CA GLN A 147 -7.78 -0.37 5.44
C GLN A 147 -6.96 -0.19 4.18
N LEU A 148 -7.13 0.97 3.54
CA LEU A 148 -6.25 1.43 2.48
C LEU A 148 -5.38 2.55 3.01
N GLN A 149 -4.08 2.31 2.99
CA GLN A 149 -3.08 3.31 3.39
C GLN A 149 -2.60 4.07 2.16
N PRO A 150 -2.57 5.42 2.18
CA PRO A 150 -2.11 6.18 1.03
C PRO A 150 -0.62 5.92 0.79
N VAL A 151 -0.24 5.70 -0.47
CA VAL A 151 1.17 5.56 -0.90
C VAL A 151 1.59 6.80 -1.66
N SER A 152 0.76 7.25 -2.62
CA SER A 152 0.97 8.48 -3.38
C SER A 152 -0.39 8.95 -3.89
N LEU A 153 -0.77 10.20 -3.63
CA LEU A 153 -2.03 10.77 -4.13
C LEU A 153 -1.78 11.58 -5.41
N GLY A 154 -2.70 11.47 -6.36
CA GLY A 154 -2.61 12.14 -7.66
C GLY A 154 -2.89 13.65 -7.61
N HIS A 155 -3.33 14.16 -6.46
CA HIS A 155 -3.34 15.58 -6.16
C HIS A 155 -2.15 15.89 -5.25
N ASP A 156 -1.13 16.49 -5.85
CA ASP A 156 -0.17 17.40 -5.26
C ASP A 156 -0.87 18.61 -4.61
N GLY A 157 -1.71 18.35 -3.62
CA GLY A 157 -2.09 19.34 -2.62
C GLY A 157 -0.89 19.56 -1.71
N GLY A 158 -0.02 20.47 -2.10
CA GLY A 158 1.13 20.89 -1.31
C GLY A 158 0.73 21.15 0.14
N LEU A 159 1.20 20.29 1.03
CA LEU A 159 1.47 20.66 2.42
C LEU A 159 2.89 21.26 2.51
N SER A 160 3.28 22.08 1.54
CA SER A 160 4.36 23.04 1.70
C SER A 160 3.74 24.29 2.32
N GLY A 161 3.74 24.33 3.65
CA GLY A 161 3.84 25.60 4.35
C GLY A 161 5.19 26.21 4.00
N GLU A 162 5.26 26.87 2.85
CA GLU A 162 6.31 27.82 2.53
C GLU A 162 5.61 29.17 2.45
N ASP A 163 5.89 29.96 3.48
CA ASP A 163 5.49 31.34 3.63
C ASP A 163 5.53 32.05 2.28
N GLU A 164 4.41 32.65 1.94
CA GLU A 164 4.28 33.69 0.95
C GLU A 164 5.29 34.79 1.33
N ALA A 165 6.50 34.71 0.78
CA ALA A 165 7.42 35.83 0.80
C ALA A 165 6.69 36.97 0.08
N PRO A 166 6.49 38.14 0.72
CA PRO A 166 5.76 39.23 0.11
C PRO A 166 6.46 39.61 -1.19
N VAL A 167 5.70 39.61 -2.27
CA VAL A 167 6.13 40.26 -3.51
C VAL A 167 6.28 41.73 -3.16
N GLU A 168 7.52 42.20 -2.99
CA GLU A 168 7.82 43.62 -2.97
C GLU A 168 7.48 44.19 -4.35
N HIS A 169 6.24 44.65 -4.45
CA HIS A 169 5.79 45.55 -5.48
C HIS A 169 6.56 46.86 -5.27
N ASP A 170 7.65 47.04 -6.02
CA ASP A 170 8.29 48.34 -6.17
C ASP A 170 7.34 49.25 -6.96
N ALA A 171 6.42 49.84 -6.21
CA ALA A 171 5.60 50.95 -6.61
C ALA A 171 6.36 52.24 -6.26
N GLY A 172 7.18 52.71 -7.18
CA GLY A 172 7.49 54.13 -7.37
C GLY A 172 6.93 54.54 -8.74
N ASP A 173 5.86 55.33 -8.85
CA ASP A 173 5.80 56.76 -8.47
C ASP A 173 6.82 57.55 -9.28
N ASP A 174 6.50 58.58 -10.04
CA ASP A 174 5.27 59.16 -10.54
C ASP A 174 5.74 60.08 -11.71
N SER A 175 4.79 60.61 -12.47
CA SER A 175 4.86 61.87 -13.24
C SER A 175 6.22 62.37 -13.78
N ASP A 176 6.30 62.54 -15.10
CA ASP A 176 6.41 63.91 -15.65
C ASP A 176 5.88 63.93 -17.09
N VAL A 177 4.67 64.48 -17.17
CA VAL A 177 4.08 65.06 -18.36
C VAL A 177 4.72 66.44 -18.50
N ASP A 178 5.40 66.71 -19.61
CA ASP A 178 5.58 68.07 -20.11
C ASP A 178 5.14 68.08 -21.58
N ASP A 179 3.87 68.47 -21.74
CA ASP A 179 3.40 69.24 -22.88
C ASP A 179 4.31 70.48 -23.04
N ASP A 180 4.79 70.72 -24.25
CA ASP A 180 4.88 72.08 -24.79
C ASP A 180 5.09 71.99 -26.30
N ALA A 181 3.95 72.00 -27.00
CA ALA A 181 3.83 72.56 -28.33
C ALA A 181 3.46 74.04 -28.18
N ASP A 182 4.23 74.93 -28.82
CA ASP A 182 3.75 76.10 -29.59
C ASP A 182 4.92 77.06 -29.90
N ASP A 183 5.26 77.15 -31.20
CA ASP A 183 5.33 78.35 -32.07
C ASP A 183 6.37 78.19 -33.21
#